data_AF-A0A453I5M9-F1
#
_entry.id   AF-A0A453I5M9-F1
#
_cell.length_a   1.000
_cell.length_b   1.000
_cell.length_c   1.000
_cell.angle_alpha   90.00
_cell.angle_beta   90.00
_cell.angle_gamma   90.00
#
_symmetry.space_group_name_H-M   'P 1'
#
loop_
_entity.id
_entity.type
_entity.pdbx_description
1 polymer ?
#
loop_
_entity_poly.entity_id
_entity_poly.type
_entity_poly.pdbx_seq_one_letter_code
_entity_poly.pdbx_strand_id
1 'polypeptide(L)'
;MAASGFGGGEAFRLSAAAGAGALKLHKGDITLWSVDGATDAIVNAANERMLGGGGVDGAIHQAAGPQLVQACREVPEVKPGVRCPTGEARITPLVPSLIHFGTNRMLSS
;
A
#
# COMPACT_ATOMS: atom_id res chain seq x y z
N MET A 1 -16.42 8.99 20.80
CA MET A 1 -16.19 10.15 19.92
C MET A 1 -15.74 9.60 18.58
N ALA A 2 -16.68 9.29 17.68
CA ALA A 2 -16.35 8.85 16.34
C ALA A 2 -16.05 10.09 15.50
N ALA A 3 -14.82 10.24 15.01
CA ALA A 3 -14.49 11.28 14.06
C ALA A 3 -15.28 10.99 12.77
N SER A 4 -16.23 11.87 12.50
CA SER A 4 -17.08 11.91 11.32
C SER A 4 -16.27 12.07 10.05
N GLY A 5 -16.51 11.18 9.08
CA GLY A 5 -16.55 11.46 7.64
C GLY A 5 -15.26 11.92 6.96
N PHE A 6 -14.68 11.05 6.14
CA PHE A 6 -13.77 11.42 5.06
C PHE A 6 -14.52 12.25 3.99
N GLY A 7 -14.74 13.54 4.26
CA GLY A 7 -15.36 14.47 3.33
C GLY A 7 -14.32 15.35 2.63
N GLY A 8 -14.23 15.28 1.29
CA GLY A 8 -13.57 16.32 0.49
C GLY A 8 -12.54 15.90 -0.56
N GLY A 9 -12.68 14.74 -1.20
CA GLY A 9 -11.87 14.37 -2.37
C GLY A 9 -12.59 14.65 -3.69
N GLU A 10 -11.90 15.26 -4.66
CA GLU A 10 -12.39 15.32 -6.04
C GLU A 10 -12.41 13.90 -6.63
N ALA A 11 -13.55 13.49 -7.19
CA ALA A 11 -13.75 12.18 -7.77
C ALA A 11 -13.90 12.30 -9.29
N PHE A 12 -12.99 11.66 -10.01
CA PHE A 12 -12.98 11.60 -11.47
C PHE A 12 -13.44 10.22 -11.92
N ARG A 13 -14.54 10.14 -12.67
CA ARG A 13 -14.91 8.87 -13.31
C ARG A 13 -13.96 8.60 -14.46
N LEU A 14 -13.45 7.37 -14.55
CA LEU A 14 -12.56 6.97 -15.64
C LEU A 14 -13.32 6.75 -16.96
N SER A 15 -14.63 6.54 -16.90
CA SER A 15 -15.52 6.43 -18.07
C SER A 15 -16.97 6.76 -17.70
N ALA A 16 -17.79 7.09 -18.72
CA ALA A 16 -19.23 7.26 -18.60
C ALA A 16 -19.99 5.93 -18.48
N ALA A 17 -19.35 4.80 -18.82
CA ALA A 17 -19.95 3.48 -18.72
C ALA A 17 -20.28 3.09 -17.27
N ALA A 18 -21.40 2.40 -17.07
CA ALA A 18 -21.74 1.81 -15.78
C ALA A 18 -20.67 0.78 -15.37
N GLY A 19 -20.28 0.77 -14.09
CA GLY A 19 -19.23 -0.11 -13.56
C GLY A 19 -17.79 0.37 -13.81
N ALA A 20 -17.59 1.53 -14.46
CA ALA A 20 -16.27 2.13 -14.58
C ALA A 20 -15.69 2.53 -13.22
N GLY A 21 -14.39 2.30 -13.03
CA GLY A 21 -13.67 2.78 -11.85
C GLY A 21 -13.67 4.29 -11.72
N ALA A 22 -13.40 4.78 -10.51
CA ALA A 22 -13.23 6.19 -10.22
C ALA A 22 -11.85 6.43 -9.61
N LEU A 23 -11.19 7.52 -10.03
CA LEU A 23 -10.01 8.04 -9.37
C LEU A 23 -10.44 9.10 -8.37
N LYS A 24 -10.08 8.91 -7.10
CA LYS A 24 -10.31 9.89 -6.05
C LYS A 24 -8.98 10.38 -5.52
N LEU A 25 -8.79 11.69 -5.46
CA LEU A 25 -7.66 12.30 -4.78
C LEU A 25 -8.07 12.61 -3.35
N HIS A 26 -7.27 12.17 -2.37
CA HIS A 26 -7.54 12.41 -0.97
C HIS A 26 -6.25 12.72 -0.21
N LYS A 27 -6.31 13.72 0.67
CA LYS A 27 -5.24 14.05 1.59
C LYS A 27 -5.48 13.33 2.91
N GLY A 28 -4.55 12.48 3.34
CA GLY A 28 -4.67 11.77 4.62
C GLY A 28 -3.53 10.82 4.87
N ASP A 29 -3.69 10.02 5.92
CA ASP A 29 -2.80 8.91 6.26
C ASP A 29 -3.30 7.63 5.60
N ILE A 30 -2.46 7.00 4.77
CA ILE A 30 -2.80 5.79 4.03
C ILE A 30 -3.04 4.59 4.96
N THR A 31 -2.47 4.60 6.17
CA THR A 31 -2.67 3.54 7.17
C THR A 31 -4.09 3.51 7.75
N LEU A 32 -4.83 4.60 7.58
CA LEU A 32 -6.23 4.76 8.00
C LEU A 32 -7.22 4.71 6.83
N TRP A 33 -6.75 4.37 5.62
CA TRP A 33 -7.56 4.43 4.41
C TRP A 33 -8.70 3.41 4.45
N SER A 34 -9.93 3.91 4.24
CA SER A 34 -11.14 3.10 4.13
C SER A 34 -12.15 3.80 3.22
N VAL A 35 -12.79 3.06 2.31
CA VAL A 35 -13.87 3.57 1.45
C VAL A 35 -15.15 2.84 1.83
N ASP A 36 -16.13 3.56 2.38
CA ASP A 36 -17.43 3.01 2.77
C ASP A 36 -17.34 1.79 3.72
N GLY A 37 -16.29 1.73 4.56
CA GLY A 37 -16.03 0.64 5.49
C GLY A 37 -15.35 -0.59 4.88
N ALA A 38 -15.01 -0.55 3.59
CA ALA A 38 -14.30 -1.62 2.88
C ALA A 38 -13.04 -1.09 2.18
N THR A 39 -12.00 -1.90 2.14
CA THR A 39 -10.82 -1.69 1.30
C THR A 39 -10.25 -3.06 0.99
N ASP A 40 -10.18 -3.41 -0.29
CA ASP A 40 -9.68 -4.72 -0.70
C ASP A 40 -8.16 -4.78 -0.55
N ALA A 41 -7.47 -3.73 -1.02
CA ALA A 41 -6.03 -3.62 -0.91
C ALA A 41 -5.55 -2.15 -0.84
N ILE A 42 -4.39 -1.95 -0.22
CA ILE A 42 -3.60 -0.73 -0.32
C ILE A 42 -2.26 -1.02 -1.00
N VAL A 43 -1.70 -0.03 -1.70
CA VAL A 43 -0.42 -0.16 -2.41
C VAL A 43 0.67 0.59 -1.64
N ASN A 44 1.75 -0.12 -1.31
CA ASN A 44 2.96 0.41 -0.71
C ASN A 44 4.02 0.71 -1.77
N ALA A 45 4.65 1.89 -1.66
CA ALA A 45 5.87 2.22 -2.39
C ALA A 45 7.07 1.53 -1.70
N ALA A 46 7.30 0.27 -2.05
CA ALA A 46 8.27 -0.56 -1.39
C ALA A 46 9.69 -0.36 -1.96
N ASN A 47 10.68 -0.58 -1.10
CA ASN A 47 12.04 -0.85 -1.53
C ASN A 47 12.18 -2.34 -1.93
N GLU A 48 13.24 -2.67 -2.68
CA GLU A 48 13.43 -4.01 -3.24
C GLU A 48 13.49 -5.15 -2.20
N ARG A 49 13.80 -4.82 -0.94
CA ARG A 49 13.91 -5.80 0.16
C ARG A 49 12.55 -6.20 0.71
N MET A 50 11.54 -5.33 0.66
CA MET A 50 10.22 -5.47 1.30
C MET A 50 10.27 -5.66 2.83
N LEU A 51 11.22 -5.06 3.53
CA LEU A 51 11.42 -5.29 4.98
C LEU A 51 11.28 -4.02 5.79
N GLY A 52 10.46 -3.09 5.32
CA GLY A 52 10.33 -1.75 5.85
C GLY A 52 11.46 -0.82 5.42
N GLY A 53 11.31 0.44 5.83
CA GLY A 53 12.14 1.58 5.47
C GLY A 53 11.59 2.84 6.12
N GLY A 54 11.83 4.00 5.48
CA GLY A 54 11.22 5.28 5.87
C GLY A 54 9.93 5.59 5.12
N GLY A 55 9.40 6.81 5.31
CA GLY A 55 8.25 7.33 4.56
C GLY A 55 6.98 6.49 4.74
N VAL A 56 6.24 6.31 3.64
CA VAL A 56 4.98 5.54 3.63
C VAL A 56 5.20 4.06 3.97
N ASP A 57 6.28 3.45 3.48
CA ASP A 57 6.64 2.06 3.78
C ASP A 57 6.85 1.85 5.29
N GLY A 58 7.62 2.74 5.92
CA GLY A 58 7.82 2.75 7.37
C GLY A 58 6.51 2.91 8.15
N ALA A 59 5.66 3.86 7.75
CA ALA A 59 4.36 4.10 8.40
C ALA A 59 3.45 2.86 8.30
N ILE A 60 3.38 2.22 7.12
CA ILE A 60 2.61 0.99 6.93
C ILE A 60 3.18 -0.15 7.77
N HIS A 61 4.50 -0.34 7.82
CA HIS A 61 5.11 -1.36 8.68
C HIS A 61 4.86 -1.11 10.17
N GLN A 62 4.88 0.14 10.63
CA GLN A 62 4.57 0.49 12.01
C GLN A 62 3.10 0.21 12.35
N ALA A 63 2.17 0.58 11.46
CA ALA A 63 0.74 0.36 11.66
C ALA A 63 0.34 -1.12 11.54
N ALA A 64 0.90 -1.83 10.56
CA ALA A 64 0.61 -3.24 10.31
C ALA A 64 1.33 -4.18 11.28
N GLY A 65 2.32 -3.70 12.04
CA GLY A 65 3.01 -4.49 13.06
C GLY A 65 3.88 -5.64 12.52
N PRO A 66 4.38 -6.51 13.41
CA PRO A 66 5.37 -7.53 13.06
C PRO A 66 4.85 -8.59 12.08
N GLN A 67 3.53 -8.83 12.01
CA GLN A 67 2.95 -9.79 11.06
C GLN A 67 3.26 -9.43 9.61
N LEU A 68 3.38 -8.13 9.28
CA LEU A 68 3.72 -7.73 7.92
C LEU A 68 5.16 -8.13 7.56
N VAL A 69 6.11 -7.92 8.48
CA VAL A 69 7.50 -8.32 8.24
C VAL A 69 7.60 -9.83 8.06
N GLN A 70 6.85 -10.61 8.86
CA GLN A 70 6.78 -12.05 8.70
C GLN A 70 6.24 -12.46 7.33
N ALA A 71 5.11 -11.89 6.90
CA ALA A 71 4.55 -12.15 5.58
C ALA A 71 5.50 -11.75 4.44
N CYS A 72 6.25 -10.65 4.59
CA CYS A 72 7.26 -10.26 3.61
C CYS A 72 8.44 -11.24 3.54
N ARG A 73 8.82 -11.86 4.66
CA ARG A 73 9.89 -12.88 4.69
C ARG A 73 9.51 -14.16 3.95
N GLU A 74 8.22 -14.48 3.88
CA GLU A 74 7.68 -15.62 3.13
C GLU A 74 7.71 -15.40 1.61
N VAL A 75 7.80 -14.14 1.15
CA VAL A 75 8.00 -13.83 -0.27
C VAL A 75 9.42 -14.25 -0.69
N PRO A 76 9.56 -15.10 -1.73
CA PRO A 76 10.86 -15.59 -2.15
C PRO A 76 11.72 -14.48 -2.73
N GLU A 77 13.03 -14.57 -2.47
CA GLU A 77 14.01 -13.69 -3.10
C GLU A 77 14.25 -14.13 -4.54
N VAL A 78 14.21 -13.18 -5.49
CA VAL A 78 14.54 -13.44 -6.91
C VAL A 78 16.05 -13.35 -7.16
N LYS A 79 16.77 -12.66 -6.27
CA LYS A 79 18.23 -12.59 -6.16
C LYS A 79 18.57 -12.20 -4.72
N PRO A 80 19.81 -12.44 -4.24
CA PRO A 80 20.17 -12.16 -2.85
C PRO A 80 19.75 -10.75 -2.39
N GLY A 81 18.88 -10.69 -1.38
CA GLY A 81 18.37 -9.46 -0.79
C GLY A 81 17.25 -8.75 -1.56
N VAL A 82 16.70 -9.33 -2.63
CA VAL A 82 15.63 -8.71 -3.43
C VAL A 82 14.42 -9.61 -3.56
N ARG A 83 13.27 -9.13 -3.08
CA ARG A 83 11.96 -9.81 -3.15
C ARG A 83 11.04 -9.17 -4.21
N CYS A 84 11.08 -7.85 -4.33
CA CYS A 84 10.29 -7.10 -5.30
C CYS A 84 11.21 -6.21 -6.15
N PRO A 85 11.61 -6.68 -7.35
CA PRO A 85 12.38 -5.87 -8.29
C PRO A 85 11.67 -4.57 -8.63
N THR A 86 12.46 -3.55 -8.96
CA THR A 86 11.93 -2.29 -9.51
C THR A 86 10.97 -2.55 -10.69
N GLY A 87 9.79 -1.96 -10.64
CA GLY A 87 8.74 -2.09 -11.66
C GLY A 87 7.84 -3.32 -11.48
N GLU A 88 8.10 -4.17 -10.50
CA GLU A 88 7.27 -5.34 -10.20
C GLU A 88 6.38 -5.12 -8.97
N ALA A 89 5.40 -6.01 -8.77
CA ALA A 89 4.54 -6.03 -7.60
C ALA A 89 4.55 -7.39 -6.88
N ARG A 90 4.33 -7.38 -5.57
CA ARG A 90 4.11 -8.57 -4.72
C ARG A 90 2.94 -8.31 -3.79
N ILE A 91 2.13 -9.32 -3.49
CA ILE A 91 1.01 -9.21 -2.54
C ILE A 91 1.34 -9.98 -1.26
N THR A 92 1.06 -9.37 -0.11
CA THR A 92 1.11 -10.03 1.20
C THR A 92 -0.29 -10.04 1.82
N PRO A 93 -0.75 -11.17 2.39
CA PRO A 93 -2.07 -11.26 2.99
C PRO A 93 -2.11 -10.49 4.31
N LEU A 94 -2.83 -9.36 4.29
CA LEU A 94 -3.22 -8.56 5.45
C LEU A 94 -4.70 -8.16 5.26
N VAL A 95 -5.30 -7.54 6.27
CA VAL A 95 -6.63 -6.93 6.16
C VAL A 95 -6.48 -5.42 6.41
N PRO A 96 -6.58 -4.55 5.38
CA PRO A 96 -6.70 -4.88 3.94
C PRO A 96 -5.43 -5.53 3.37
N SER A 97 -5.52 -6.17 2.19
CA SER A 97 -4.33 -6.77 1.56
C SER A 97 -3.31 -5.70 1.22
N LEU A 98 -2.02 -6.01 1.34
CA LEU A 98 -0.95 -5.06 1.01
C LEU A 98 -0.25 -5.48 -0.27
N ILE A 99 -0.25 -4.60 -1.26
CA ILE A 99 0.51 -4.75 -2.50
C ILE A 99 1.80 -3.93 -2.38
N HIS A 100 2.94 -4.56 -2.51
CA HIS A 100 4.27 -3.95 -2.52
C HIS A 100 4.68 -3.69 -3.96
N PHE A 101 4.90 -2.44 -4.34
CA PHE A 101 5.41 -2.09 -5.67
C PHE A 101 6.88 -1.66 -5.58
N GLY A 102 7.75 -2.35 -6.30
CA GLY A 102 9.18 -2.09 -6.32
C GLY A 102 9.47 -0.76 -7.00
N THR A 103 10.00 0.20 -6.25
CA THR A 103 10.32 1.53 -6.77
C THR A 103 11.81 1.71 -7.07
N ASN A 104 12.14 2.62 -7.99
CA ASN A 104 13.52 3.05 -8.21
C ASN A 104 14.06 3.67 -6.93
N ARG A 105 14.98 2.94 -6.27
CA ARG A 105 15.78 3.30 -5.09
C ARG A 105 15.57 4.74 -4.58
N MET A 106 14.44 5.02 -3.90
CA MET A 106 14.37 6.16 -2.99
C MET A 106 15.14 5.74 -1.74
N LEU A 107 16.36 6.27 -1.63
CA LEU A 107 17.22 6.37 -0.46
C LEU A 107 16.95 5.33 0.64
N SER A 108 17.87 4.36 0.77
CA SER A 108 18.00 3.60 2.01
C SER A 108 18.29 4.60 3.14
N SER A 109 17.26 4.98 3.88
CA SER A 109 17.41 5.41 5.27
C SER A 109 17.70 4.18 6.12
#